data_AF-A0A820VID5-F1
#
_entry.id   AF-A0A820VID5-F1
#
_cell.length_a   1.000
_cell.length_b   1.000
_cell.length_c   1.000
_cell.angle_alpha   90.00
_cell.angle_beta   90.00
_cell.angle_gamma   90.00
#
_symmetry.space_group_name_H-M   'P 1'
#
loop_
_entity.id
_entity.type
_entity.pdbx_description
1 polymer ?
#
loop_
_entity_poly.entity_id
_entity_poly.type
_entity_poly.pdbx_seq_one_letter_code
_entity_poly.pdbx_strand_id
1 'polypeptide(L)'
;LSTDNPNELDEWIGWMKSRLAYFMNDCETKCNLFVQRNNSIEYRSSKNEGVYLIGFEVDEERLKTHRYFSHCLNQFLDQCNSYSNRRESMKISHKLISIHDWKLEQMLRKPQRLKN
;
A
#
# COMPACT_ATOMS: atom_id res chain seq x y z
N LEU A 1 -29.39 9.79 -6.84
CA LEU A 1 -28.60 8.80 -7.62
C LEU A 1 -27.48 8.29 -6.73
N SER A 2 -27.73 7.30 -5.89
CA SER A 2 -26.66 6.61 -5.13
C SER A 2 -26.80 5.11 -5.41
N THR A 3 -26.25 4.71 -6.54
CA THR A 3 -25.88 3.31 -6.75
C THR A 3 -24.54 3.13 -6.05
N ASP A 4 -24.58 2.86 -4.75
CA ASP A 4 -23.42 2.32 -4.04
C ASP A 4 -23.23 0.91 -4.56
N ASN A 5 -22.37 0.76 -5.56
CA ASN A 5 -22.02 -0.55 -6.10
C ASN A 5 -21.17 -1.24 -5.03
N PRO A 6 -21.66 -2.34 -4.42
CA PRO A 6 -20.95 -3.02 -3.33
C PRO A 6 -19.56 -3.51 -3.73
N ASN A 7 -19.27 -3.57 -5.04
CA ASN A 7 -18.00 -4.01 -5.60
C ASN A 7 -17.02 -2.85 -5.89
N GLU A 8 -17.37 -1.59 -5.58
CA GLU A 8 -16.51 -0.43 -5.87
C GLU A 8 -15.12 -0.52 -5.23
N LEU A 9 -15.05 -1.00 -3.99
CA LEU A 9 -13.77 -1.19 -3.31
C LEU A 9 -12.96 -2.28 -4.03
N ASP A 10 -13.59 -3.39 -4.39
CA ASP A 10 -12.91 -4.51 -5.05
C ASP A 10 -12.42 -4.16 -6.46
N GLU A 11 -13.22 -3.42 -7.22
CA GLU A 11 -12.83 -2.89 -8.53
C GLU A 11 -11.64 -1.93 -8.41
N TRP A 12 -11.67 -1.02 -7.43
CA TRP A 12 -10.60 -0.08 -7.21
C TRP A 12 -9.32 -0.76 -6.71
N ILE A 13 -9.43 -1.74 -5.79
CA ILE A 13 -8.34 -2.59 -5.33
C ILE A 13 -7.75 -3.40 -6.49
N GLY A 14 -8.59 -4.01 -7.33
CA GLY A 14 -8.16 -4.78 -8.51
C GLY A 14 -7.41 -3.91 -9.51
N TRP A 15 -7.93 -2.72 -9.78
CA TRP A 15 -7.25 -1.74 -10.63
C TRP A 15 -5.91 -1.31 -10.01
N MET A 16 -5.86 -1.01 -8.72
CA MET A 16 -4.63 -0.64 -8.01
C MET A 16 -3.57 -1.75 -8.06
N LYS A 17 -3.95 -3.03 -7.87
CA LYS A 17 -3.03 -4.19 -7.96
C LYS A 17 -2.27 -4.22 -9.26
N SER A 18 -2.96 -3.97 -10.37
CA SER A 18 -2.32 -3.99 -11.69
C SER A 18 -1.25 -2.91 -11.83
N ARG A 19 -1.45 -1.72 -11.25
CA ARG A 19 -0.46 -0.62 -11.26
C ARG A 19 0.66 -0.87 -10.27
N LEU A 20 0.34 -1.50 -9.15
CA LEU A 20 1.32 -1.88 -8.14
C LEU A 20 2.36 -2.86 -8.67
N ALA A 21 1.97 -3.79 -9.54
CA ALA A 21 2.91 -4.69 -10.21
C ALA A 21 3.96 -3.92 -11.04
N TYR A 22 3.55 -2.89 -11.78
CA TYR A 22 4.48 -2.03 -12.53
C TYR A 22 5.37 -1.21 -11.60
N PHE A 23 4.80 -0.67 -10.51
CA PHE A 23 5.58 0.05 -9.50
C PHE A 23 6.66 -0.82 -8.85
N MET A 24 6.35 -2.07 -8.51
CA MET A 24 7.34 -3.00 -7.96
C MET A 24 8.44 -3.33 -8.97
N ASN A 25 8.08 -3.54 -10.24
CA ASN A 25 9.07 -3.73 -11.31
C ASN A 25 9.96 -2.49 -11.50
N ASP A 26 9.38 -1.28 -11.41
CA ASP A 26 10.14 -0.03 -11.49
C ASP A 26 11.07 0.15 -10.28
N CYS A 27 10.67 -0.30 -9.09
CA CYS A 27 11.55 -0.35 -7.93
C CYS A 27 12.77 -1.25 -8.19
N GLU A 28 12.57 -2.44 -8.75
CA GLU A 28 13.68 -3.36 -9.03
C GLU A 28 14.58 -2.85 -10.16
N THR A 29 13.98 -2.45 -11.29
CA THR A 29 14.73 -2.17 -12.53
C THR A 29 15.26 -0.75 -12.65
N LYS A 30 14.54 0.25 -12.13
CA LYS A 30 14.93 1.67 -12.21
C LYS A 30 15.58 2.17 -10.92
N CYS A 31 15.13 1.63 -9.78
CA CYS A 31 15.64 2.07 -8.47
C CYS A 31 16.76 1.17 -7.93
N ASN A 32 17.02 0.01 -8.55
CA ASN A 32 17.95 -1.01 -8.03
C ASN A 32 17.61 -1.42 -6.58
N LEU A 33 16.31 -1.46 -6.25
CA LEU A 33 15.82 -1.86 -4.94
C LEU A 33 15.25 -3.26 -5.01
N PHE A 34 15.70 -4.15 -4.12
CA PHE A 34 15.12 -5.48 -4.03
C PHE A 34 13.77 -5.45 -3.29
N VAL A 35 12.73 -5.91 -3.97
CA VAL A 35 11.36 -6.00 -3.43
C VAL A 35 11.08 -7.43 -2.99
N GLN A 36 10.53 -7.60 -1.80
CA GLN A 36 10.16 -8.93 -1.30
C GLN A 36 9.02 -9.52 -2.14
N ARG A 37 9.10 -10.81 -2.45
CA ARG A 37 8.09 -11.52 -3.26
C ARG A 37 6.80 -11.80 -2.49
N ASN A 38 6.87 -11.90 -1.17
CA ASN A 38 5.75 -12.26 -0.30
C ASN A 38 5.01 -11.02 0.21
N ASN A 39 4.47 -10.22 -0.72
CA ASN A 39 3.62 -9.07 -0.37
C ASN A 39 2.22 -9.56 0.00
N SER A 40 1.59 -8.92 0.99
CA SER A 40 0.27 -9.29 1.48
C SER A 40 -0.71 -8.12 1.40
N ILE A 41 -2.00 -8.45 1.34
CA ILE A 41 -3.10 -7.50 1.46
C ILE A 41 -3.93 -7.81 2.71
N GLU A 42 -4.15 -6.80 3.53
CA GLU A 42 -5.13 -6.82 4.62
C GLU A 42 -6.39 -6.08 4.17
N TYR A 43 -7.52 -6.79 4.10
CA TYR A 43 -8.82 -6.17 3.89
C TYR A 43 -9.44 -5.81 5.25
N ARG A 44 -9.79 -4.55 5.46
CA ARG A 44 -10.48 -4.11 6.68
C ARG A 44 -11.88 -3.63 6.33
N SER A 45 -12.82 -4.58 6.34
CA SER A 45 -14.23 -4.36 5.98
C SER A 45 -14.91 -3.27 6.81
N SER A 46 -14.59 -3.17 8.11
CA SER A 46 -15.12 -2.14 9.00
C SER A 46 -14.72 -0.70 8.62
N LYS A 47 -13.69 -0.55 7.79
CA LYS A 47 -13.18 0.74 7.32
C LYS A 47 -13.29 0.91 5.80
N ASN A 48 -13.85 -0.08 5.10
CA ASN A 48 -13.89 -0.14 3.64
C ASN A 48 -12.51 0.16 3.01
N GLU A 49 -11.44 -0.43 3.57
CA GLU A 49 -10.05 -0.20 3.14
C GLU A 49 -9.34 -1.51 2.78
N GLY A 50 -8.41 -1.42 1.82
CA GLY A 50 -7.41 -2.44 1.55
C GLY A 50 -6.01 -1.90 1.82
N VAL A 51 -5.21 -2.62 2.59
CA VAL A 51 -3.84 -2.23 2.94
C VAL A 51 -2.86 -3.21 2.31
N TYR A 52 -1.97 -2.71 1.45
CA TYR A 52 -0.89 -3.50 0.86
C TYR A 52 0.40 -3.31 1.65
N LEU A 53 1.05 -4.43 1.97
CA LEU A 53 2.34 -4.45 2.64
C LEU A 53 3.41 -4.87 1.63
N ILE A 54 4.40 -4.00 1.42
CA ILE A 54 5.48 -4.18 0.46
C ILE A 54 6.80 -4.15 1.23
N GLY A 55 7.55 -5.24 1.15
CA GLY A 55 8.85 -5.34 1.80
C GLY A 55 9.97 -4.88 0.87
N PHE A 56 10.95 -4.14 1.41
CA PHE A 56 12.18 -3.77 0.72
C PHE A 56 13.39 -4.23 1.53
N GLU A 57 14.47 -4.65 0.87
CA GLU A 57 15.76 -5.00 1.53
C GLU A 57 16.66 -3.76 1.73
N VAL A 58 16.06 -2.69 2.22
CA VAL A 58 16.75 -1.45 2.57
C VAL A 58 16.06 -0.82 3.79
N ASP A 59 16.81 -0.09 4.61
CA ASP A 59 16.22 0.64 5.73
C ASP A 59 15.34 1.82 5.28
N GLU A 60 14.49 2.28 6.20
CA GLU A 60 13.50 3.32 5.94
C GLU A 60 14.12 4.65 5.51
N GLU A 61 15.23 5.06 6.10
CA GLU A 61 15.88 6.35 5.83
C GLU A 61 16.52 6.38 4.43
N ARG A 62 17.16 5.29 4.04
CA ARG A 62 17.66 5.12 2.67
C ARG A 62 16.52 5.10 1.66
N LEU A 63 15.38 4.46 1.97
CA LEU A 63 14.22 4.46 1.08
C LEU A 63 13.60 5.86 0.93
N LYS A 64 13.45 6.61 2.03
CA LYS A 64 12.93 7.99 2.07
C LYS A 64 13.75 8.95 1.21
N THR A 65 15.07 8.79 1.22
CA THR A 65 16.01 9.67 0.51
C THR A 65 16.29 9.21 -0.93
N HIS A 66 15.76 8.06 -1.34
CA HIS A 66 16.03 7.49 -2.66
C HIS A 66 15.23 8.19 -3.77
N ARG A 67 15.87 9.14 -4.48
CA ARG A 67 15.22 10.00 -5.50
C ARG A 67 14.39 9.24 -6.53
N TYR A 68 14.91 8.14 -7.10
CA TYR A 68 14.18 7.38 -8.11
C TYR A 68 12.97 6.65 -7.51
N PHE A 69 13.07 6.22 -6.27
CA PHE A 69 11.95 5.58 -5.57
C PHE A 69 10.84 6.61 -5.33
N SER A 70 11.18 7.79 -4.80
CA SER A 70 10.22 8.87 -4.61
C SER A 70 9.53 9.25 -5.92
N HIS A 71 10.29 9.27 -7.03
CA HIS A 71 9.73 9.53 -8.36
C HIS A 71 8.75 8.43 -8.80
N CYS A 72 9.13 7.16 -8.72
CA CYS A 72 8.27 6.03 -9.09
C CYS A 72 7.02 5.96 -8.20
N LEU A 73 7.17 6.26 -6.91
CA LEU A 73 6.06 6.29 -5.95
C LEU A 73 5.06 7.40 -6.31
N ASN A 74 5.52 8.61 -6.62
CA ASN A 74 4.65 9.70 -7.04
C ASN A 74 3.91 9.36 -8.34
N GLN A 75 4.60 8.78 -9.33
CA GLN A 75 3.95 8.32 -10.57
C GLN A 75 2.86 7.27 -10.31
N PHE A 76 3.11 6.32 -9.42
CA PHE A 76 2.12 5.33 -9.02
C PHE A 76 0.90 5.98 -8.33
N LEU A 77 1.13 6.93 -7.43
CA LEU A 77 0.04 7.66 -6.76
C LEU A 77 -0.78 8.51 -7.74
N ASP A 78 -0.12 9.17 -8.69
CA ASP A 78 -0.77 9.94 -9.75
C ASP A 78 -1.63 9.04 -10.65
N GLN A 79 -1.12 7.87 -11.01
CA GLN A 79 -1.91 6.86 -11.71
C GLN A 79 -3.17 6.51 -10.90
N CYS A 80 -3.04 6.25 -9.59
CA CYS A 80 -4.19 5.95 -8.73
C CYS A 80 -5.23 7.07 -8.69
N ASN A 81 -4.79 8.33 -8.78
CA ASN A 81 -5.67 9.48 -8.88
C ASN A 81 -6.37 9.61 -10.24
N SER A 82 -5.83 8.98 -11.29
CA SER A 82 -6.37 8.96 -12.67
C SER A 82 -7.35 7.81 -12.97
N TYR A 83 -7.74 7.02 -11.96
CA TYR A 83 -8.71 5.96 -12.16
C TYR A 83 -10.06 6.51 -12.67
N SER A 84 -10.56 5.96 -13.78
CA SER A 84 -11.70 6.53 -14.52
C SER A 84 -13.00 6.56 -13.72
N ASN A 85 -13.19 5.59 -12.82
CA ASN A 85 -14.39 5.48 -11.99
C ASN A 85 -14.15 6.04 -10.58
N ARG A 86 -13.09 6.84 -10.39
CA ARG A 86 -12.74 7.37 -9.08
C ARG A 86 -13.81 8.31 -8.55
N ARG A 87 -14.30 8.00 -7.36
CA ARG A 87 -15.18 8.88 -6.56
C ARG A 87 -14.35 9.73 -5.61
N GLU A 88 -14.91 10.85 -5.15
CA GLU A 88 -14.24 11.76 -4.22
C GLU A 88 -13.86 11.07 -2.89
N SER A 89 -14.67 10.10 -2.46
CA SER A 89 -14.44 9.26 -1.28
C SER A 89 -13.26 8.28 -1.42
N MET A 90 -12.80 8.00 -2.65
CA MET A 90 -11.68 7.10 -2.91
C MET A 90 -10.34 7.82 -2.72
N LYS A 91 -9.67 7.49 -1.61
CA LYS A 91 -8.42 8.12 -1.15
C LYS A 91 -7.29 7.10 -1.05
N ILE A 92 -6.18 7.32 -1.76
CA ILE A 92 -4.96 6.55 -1.59
C ILE A 92 -4.00 7.27 -0.63
N SER A 93 -3.34 6.52 0.23
CA SER A 93 -2.26 7.00 1.10
C SER A 93 -1.18 5.93 1.22
N HIS A 94 0.02 6.34 1.64
CA HIS A 94 1.13 5.44 1.87
C HIS A 94 1.85 5.81 3.17
N LYS A 95 2.55 4.83 3.74
CA LYS A 95 3.43 5.01 4.91
C LYS A 95 4.69 4.17 4.68
N LEU A 96 5.84 4.79 4.86
CA LEU A 96 7.11 4.05 5.01
C LEU A 96 7.29 3.77 6.50
N ILE A 97 7.71 2.55 6.83
CA ILE A 97 7.88 2.12 8.21
C ILE A 97 9.02 1.11 8.29
N SER A 98 9.87 1.26 9.29
CA SER A 98 10.93 0.31 9.58
C SER A 98 10.34 -1.04 10.01
N ILE A 99 11.08 -2.14 9.79
CA ILE A 99 10.69 -3.47 10.27
C ILE A 99 10.54 -3.47 11.80
N HIS A 100 11.34 -2.67 12.50
CA HIS A 100 11.28 -2.56 13.95
C HIS A 100 9.95 -1.95 14.40
N ASP A 101 9.59 -0.78 13.86
CA ASP A 101 8.35 -0.08 14.20
C ASP A 101 7.11 -0.88 13.77
N TRP A 102 7.18 -1.55 12.61
CA TRP A 102 6.13 -2.46 12.18
C TRP A 102 5.89 -3.59 13.19
N LYS A 103 6.96 -4.23 13.69
CA LYS A 103 6.83 -5.28 14.71
C LYS A 103 6.22 -4.73 16.00
N LEU A 104 6.61 -3.53 16.43
CA LEU A 104 6.02 -2.87 17.60
C LEU A 104 4.52 -2.62 17.41
N GLU A 105 4.10 -2.07 16.26
CA GLU A 105 2.69 -1.86 15.95
C GLU A 105 1.89 -3.18 16.00
N GLN A 106 2.44 -4.27 15.46
CA GLN A 106 1.79 -5.58 15.47
C GLN A 106 1.66 -6.18 16.87
N MET A 107 2.62 -5.92 17.76
CA MET A 107 2.53 -6.34 19.17
C MET A 107 1.44 -5.58 19.92
N LEU A 108 1.33 -4.27 19.68
CA LEU A 108 0.31 -3.41 20.31
C LEU A 108 -1.11 -3.70 19.83
N ARG A 109 -1.29 -4.25 18.61
CA ARG A 109 -2.59 -4.63 18.06
C ARG A 109 -3.14 -5.95 18.60
N LYS A 110 -2.35 -6.77 19.31
CA LYS A 110 -2.89 -7.97 19.94
C LYS A 110 -3.85 -7.57 21.05
N PRO A 111 -5.08 -8.11 21.12
CA PRO A 111 -5.94 -7.87 22.26
C PRO A 111 -5.19 -8.32 23.52
N GLN A 112 -5.12 -7.45 24.53
CA GLN A 112 -4.77 -7.88 25.87
C GLN A 112 -5.68 -9.06 26.18
N ARG A 113 -5.11 -10.27 26.28
CA ARG A 113 -5.84 -11.42 26.77
C ARG A 113 -6.36 -11.00 28.14
N LEU A 114 -7.67 -10.84 28.27
CA LEU A 114 -8.34 -10.77 29.56
C LEU A 114 -7.90 -12.03 30.31
N LYS A 115 -6.99 -11.86 31.26
CA LYS A 115 -6.69 -12.86 32.27
C LYS A 115 -7.93 -12.91 33.16
N ASN A 116 -8.78 -13.91 32.95
CA ASN A 116 -9.65 -14.42 34.00
C ASN A 116 -8.83 -15.39 34.84
#